data_AF-A0A967TS33-F1
#
_entry.id   AF-A0A967TS33-F1
#
_cell.length_a   1.000
_cell.length_b   1.000
_cell.length_c   1.000
_cell.angle_alpha   90.00
_cell.angle_beta   90.00
_cell.angle_gamma   90.00
#
_symmetry.space_group_name_H-M   'P 1'
#
loop_
_entity.id
_entity.type
_entity.pdbx_description
1 polymer ?
#
loop_
_entity_poly.entity_id
_entity_poly.type
_entity_poly.pdbx_seq_one_letter_code
_entity_poly.pdbx_strand_id
1 'polypeptide(L)'
;MDGYYLYRHMIHPDAANMVFLGCNAFTYASILTYNLQARWLAELLKGKHRLPDPVTMRQEIEDMKTWKRKWMPSNHGRAAMIGLHQLHYHDELLRDFAANPERKKGFFAPLKEQVGPYEGKDYRRIVSGAWEQEEIRLRLV
;
A
#
# COMPACT_ATOMS: atom_id res chain seq x y z
N MET A 1 18.29 3.81 17.44
CA MET A 1 17.16 4.46 16.75
C MET A 1 16.72 3.53 15.63
N ASP A 2 15.43 3.26 15.47
CA ASP A 2 14.91 2.18 14.61
C ASP A 2 14.49 2.67 13.20
N GLY A 3 14.90 3.89 12.84
CA GLY A 3 14.53 4.58 11.60
C GLY A 3 13.39 5.60 11.79
N TYR A 4 12.98 6.21 10.69
CA TYR A 4 11.88 7.18 10.65
C TYR A 4 10.57 6.47 10.33
N TYR A 5 9.53 6.69 11.13
CA TYR A 5 8.20 6.13 10.86
C TYR A 5 7.33 7.21 10.21
N LEU A 6 6.58 6.81 9.18
CA LEU A 6 5.69 7.66 8.41
C LEU A 6 4.36 6.93 8.23
N TYR A 7 3.26 7.67 8.18
CA TYR A 7 1.95 7.14 7.84
C TYR A 7 2.01 6.51 6.45
N ARG A 8 1.55 5.26 6.31
CA ARG A 8 1.64 4.46 5.07
C ARG A 8 3.04 4.40 4.46
N HIS A 9 4.10 4.58 5.26
CA HIS A 9 5.48 4.71 4.80
C HIS A 9 5.77 5.90 3.88
N MET A 10 4.88 6.91 3.82
CA MET A 10 4.97 8.02 2.86
C MET A 10 4.80 9.40 3.46
N ILE A 11 3.99 9.59 4.51
CA ILE A 11 3.56 10.92 4.96
C ILE A 11 3.92 11.18 6.42
N HIS A 12 4.40 12.38 6.72
CA HIS A 12 4.61 12.84 8.08
C HIS A 12 3.34 13.55 8.60
N PRO A 13 2.84 13.25 9.82
CA PRO A 13 1.59 13.82 10.33
C PRO A 13 1.57 15.36 10.40
N ASP A 14 2.73 15.99 10.64
CA ASP A 14 2.87 17.44 10.72
C ASP A 14 3.17 18.13 9.37
N ALA A 15 3.44 17.34 8.32
CA ALA A 15 3.79 17.85 6.99
C ALA A 15 3.01 17.07 5.91
N ALA A 16 1.69 17.06 6.03
CA ALA A 16 0.79 16.32 5.14
C ALA A 16 0.80 16.80 3.67
N ASN A 17 1.38 17.98 3.41
CA ASN A 17 1.61 18.52 2.06
C ASN A 17 2.85 17.93 1.37
N MET A 18 3.61 17.07 2.05
CA MET A 18 4.82 16.44 1.52
C MET A 18 4.70 14.92 1.59
N VAL A 19 5.04 14.25 0.49
CA VAL A 19 4.92 12.79 0.34
C VAL A 19 6.25 12.20 -0.12
N PHE A 20 6.75 11.21 0.62
CA PHE A 20 8.00 10.52 0.35
C PHE A 20 7.72 9.19 -0.36
N LEU A 21 7.83 9.18 -1.69
CA LEU A 21 7.64 7.97 -2.49
C LEU A 21 8.94 7.15 -2.54
N GLY A 22 8.85 5.88 -2.19
CA GLY A 22 9.93 4.90 -2.30
C GLY A 22 11.10 5.05 -1.33
N CYS A 23 11.11 6.09 -0.49
CA CYS A 23 12.21 6.35 0.45
C CYS A 23 12.16 5.47 1.71
N ASN A 24 10.98 5.05 2.15
CA ASN A 24 10.77 4.43 3.46
C ASN A 24 9.98 3.11 3.41
N ALA A 25 10.05 2.43 2.27
CA ALA A 25 9.34 1.17 2.00
C ALA A 25 10.26 0.20 1.26
N PHE A 26 10.99 -0.63 1.99
CA PHE A 26 11.84 -1.68 1.44
C PHE A 26 11.02 -2.96 1.21
N THR A 27 10.87 -3.32 -0.06
CA THR A 27 10.18 -4.53 -0.52
C THR A 27 11.01 -5.31 -1.54
N TYR A 28 10.66 -6.58 -1.79
CA TYR A 28 11.32 -7.39 -2.82
C TYR A 28 10.90 -6.99 -4.24
N ALA A 29 9.74 -6.35 -4.39
CA ALA A 29 9.25 -5.74 -5.61
C ALA A 29 9.19 -4.21 -5.46
N SER A 30 10.36 -3.58 -5.30
CA SER A 30 10.49 -2.13 -5.04
C SER A 30 9.84 -1.28 -6.13
N ILE A 31 10.11 -1.60 -7.41
CA ILE A 31 9.52 -0.88 -8.56
C ILE A 31 7.99 -0.93 -8.50
N LEU A 32 7.41 -2.11 -8.27
CA LEU A 32 5.95 -2.23 -8.13
C LEU A 32 5.43 -1.41 -6.96
N THR A 33 6.12 -1.45 -5.83
CA THR A 33 5.74 -0.71 -4.62
C THR A 33 5.71 0.79 -4.89
N TYR A 34 6.71 1.34 -5.59
CA TYR A 34 6.75 2.77 -5.91
C TYR A 34 5.63 3.17 -6.88
N ASN A 35 5.30 2.30 -7.84
CA ASN A 35 4.16 2.51 -8.74
C ASN A 35 2.83 2.50 -7.98
N LEU A 36 2.65 1.61 -7.00
CA LEU A 36 1.45 1.58 -6.17
C LEU A 36 1.33 2.78 -5.25
N GLN A 37 2.44 3.22 -4.65
CA GLN A 37 2.50 4.46 -3.86
C GLN A 37 2.16 5.69 -4.72
N ALA A 38 2.71 5.77 -5.94
CA ALA A 38 2.38 6.85 -6.88
C ALA A 38 0.90 6.82 -7.29
N ARG A 39 0.34 5.63 -7.52
CA ARG A 39 -1.09 5.49 -7.81
C ARG A 39 -1.96 5.91 -6.63
N TRP A 40 -1.61 5.47 -5.42
CA TRP A 40 -2.29 5.89 -4.20
C TRP A 40 -2.28 7.42 -4.08
N LEU A 41 -1.13 8.07 -4.27
CA LEU A 41 -1.05 9.54 -4.26
C LEU A 41 -1.94 10.17 -5.35
N ALA A 42 -1.97 9.63 -6.57
CA ALA A 42 -2.84 10.14 -7.62
C ALA A 42 -4.33 10.08 -7.23
N GLU A 43 -4.77 9.01 -6.56
CA GLU A 43 -6.14 8.88 -6.08
C GLU A 43 -6.44 9.81 -4.90
N LEU A 44 -5.45 10.10 -4.06
CA LEU A 44 -5.57 11.10 -3.00
C LEU A 44 -5.80 12.48 -3.59
N LEU A 45 -5.02 12.85 -4.62
CA LEU A 45 -5.13 14.14 -5.30
C LEU A 45 -6.44 14.29 -6.08
N LYS A 46 -7.01 13.19 -6.59
CA LYS A 46 -8.35 13.17 -7.17
C LYS A 46 -9.49 13.22 -6.13
N GLY A 47 -9.16 13.14 -4.83
CA GLY A 47 -10.14 13.13 -3.74
C GLY A 47 -10.93 11.83 -3.61
N LYS A 48 -10.46 10.72 -4.19
CA LYS A 48 -11.10 9.39 -4.08
C LYS A 48 -10.99 8.80 -2.69
N HIS A 49 -9.93 9.18 -1.98
CA HIS A 49 -9.79 8.96 -0.55
C HIS A 49 -9.19 10.22 0.07
N ARG A 50 -9.13 10.24 1.41
CA ARG A 50 -8.62 11.38 2.18
C ARG A 50 -7.65 10.90 3.23
N LEU A 51 -6.72 11.77 3.57
CA LEU A 51 -5.87 11.56 4.73
C LEU A 51 -6.72 11.61 6.01
N PRO A 52 -6.48 10.70 6.97
CA PRO A 52 -7.09 10.82 8.29
C PRO A 52 -6.52 12.03 9.04
N ASP A 53 -7.05 12.33 10.22
CA ASP A 53 -6.51 13.39 11.05
C ASP A 53 -5.11 13.04 11.60
N PRO A 54 -4.29 14.03 12.01
CA PRO A 54 -2.94 13.77 12.50
C PRO A 54 -2.86 12.89 13.75
N VAL A 55 -3.91 12.82 14.58
CA VAL A 55 -3.91 11.94 15.77
C VAL A 55 -4.02 10.49 15.31
N THR A 56 -4.95 10.19 14.41
CA THR A 56 -5.10 8.86 13.80
C THR A 56 -3.83 8.41 13.07
N MET A 57 -3.17 9.30 12.33
CA MET A 57 -1.89 8.97 11.68
C MET A 57 -0.80 8.58 12.69
N ARG A 58 -0.68 9.31 13.80
CA ARG A 58 0.30 9.01 14.85
C ARG A 58 -0.01 7.70 15.56
N GLN A 59 -1.28 7.36 15.74
CA GLN A 59 -1.69 6.09 16.31
C GLN A 59 -1.24 4.92 15.41
N GLU A 60 -1.50 5.00 14.09
CA GLU A 60 -1.04 3.97 13.14
C GLU A 60 0.49 3.80 13.19
N ILE A 61 1.22 4.91 13.25
CA ILE A 61 2.69 4.91 13.37
C ILE A 61 3.15 4.17 14.64
N GLU A 62 2.54 4.45 15.79
CA GLU A 62 2.93 3.80 17.05
C GLU A 62 2.52 2.30 17.08
N ASP A 63 1.37 1.95 16.50
CA ASP A 63 0.95 0.56 16.35
C ASP A 63 1.94 -0.23 15.48
N MET A 64 2.34 0.36 14.34
CA MET A 64 3.33 -0.23 13.44
C MET A 64 4.69 -0.37 14.12
N LYS A 65 5.14 0.65 14.84
CA LYS A 65 6.40 0.63 15.60
C LYS A 65 6.40 -0.45 16.67
N THR A 66 5.29 -0.60 17.40
CA THR A 66 5.10 -1.65 18.41
C THR A 66 5.16 -3.04 17.77
N TRP A 67 4.42 -3.23 16.68
CA TRP A 67 4.42 -4.48 15.93
C TRP A 67 5.81 -4.83 15.39
N LYS A 68 6.51 -3.89 14.73
CA LYS A 68 7.86 -4.11 14.19
C LYS A 68 8.87 -4.44 15.29
N ARG A 69 8.80 -3.79 16.45
CA ARG A 69 9.70 -4.07 17.58
C ARG A 69 9.47 -5.45 18.20
N LYS A 70 8.22 -5.92 18.19
CA LYS A 70 7.85 -7.26 18.67
C LYS A 70 8.29 -8.35 17.69
N TRP A 71 8.14 -8.11 16.39
CA TRP A 71 8.34 -9.13 15.36
C TRP A 71 9.78 -9.17 14.80
N MET A 72 10.47 -8.03 14.73
CA MET A 72 11.79 -7.89 14.10
C MET A 72 12.91 -7.69 15.13
N PRO A 73 14.12 -8.23 14.91
CA PRO A 73 15.29 -7.92 15.72
C PRO A 73 15.67 -6.43 15.61
N SER A 74 16.46 -5.96 16.58
CA SER A 74 16.92 -4.56 16.61
C SER A 74 17.72 -4.22 15.36
N ASN A 75 17.30 -3.18 14.63
CA ASN A 75 17.93 -2.72 13.41
C ASN A 75 17.67 -1.23 13.19
N HIS A 76 18.67 -0.49 12.75
CA HIS A 76 18.60 0.94 12.44
C HIS A 76 17.63 1.27 11.28
N GLY A 77 17.41 0.35 10.35
CA GLY A 77 16.52 0.51 9.19
C GLY A 77 15.15 -0.15 9.35
N ARG A 78 14.79 -0.59 10.57
CA ARG A 78 13.57 -1.38 10.82
C ARG A 78 12.30 -0.66 10.34
N ALA A 79 12.22 0.66 10.49
CA ALA A 79 11.07 1.44 10.07
C ALA A 79 10.72 1.25 8.58
N ALA A 80 11.72 1.15 7.70
CA ALA A 80 11.49 0.95 6.27
C ALA A 80 11.21 -0.51 5.88
N MET A 81 11.52 -1.48 6.73
CA MET A 81 11.44 -2.90 6.39
C MET A 81 9.99 -3.39 6.34
N ILE A 82 9.50 -3.69 5.13
CA ILE A 82 8.17 -4.29 4.92
C ILE A 82 8.20 -5.47 3.94
N GLY A 83 9.37 -5.92 3.47
CA GLY A 83 9.48 -6.93 2.40
C GLY A 83 8.73 -8.24 2.66
N LEU A 84 8.80 -8.78 3.87
CA LEU A 84 8.07 -10.02 4.23
C LEU A 84 6.55 -9.81 4.34
N HIS A 85 6.10 -8.57 4.44
CA HIS A 85 4.69 -8.18 4.55
C HIS A 85 4.26 -7.29 3.36
N GLN A 86 4.99 -7.35 2.24
CA GLN A 86 4.78 -6.44 1.11
C GLN A 86 3.37 -6.57 0.52
N LEU A 87 2.81 -7.78 0.47
CA LEU A 87 1.46 -8.00 -0.03
C LEU A 87 0.42 -7.30 0.84
N HIS A 88 0.56 -7.42 2.16
CA HIS A 88 -0.33 -6.74 3.11
C HIS A 88 -0.23 -5.22 2.96
N TYR A 89 0.98 -4.69 2.80
CA TYR A 89 1.19 -3.27 2.55
C TYR A 89 0.54 -2.81 1.23
N HIS A 90 0.70 -3.59 0.16
CA HIS A 90 0.04 -3.29 -1.12
C HIS A 90 -1.48 -3.27 -0.96
N ASP A 91 -2.06 -4.27 -0.29
CA ASP A 91 -3.50 -4.37 -0.03
C ASP A 91 -4.02 -3.21 0.81
N GLU A 92 -3.25 -2.77 1.80
CA GLU A 92 -3.59 -1.61 2.62
C GLU A 92 -3.71 -0.34 1.78
N LEU A 93 -2.75 -0.08 0.87
CA LEU A 93 -2.84 1.04 -0.05
C LEU A 93 -4.07 0.94 -0.97
N LEU A 94 -4.37 -0.26 -1.50
CA LEU A 94 -5.51 -0.45 -2.39
C LEU A 94 -6.85 -0.23 -1.67
N ARG A 95 -6.93 -0.65 -0.40
CA ARG A 95 -8.12 -0.52 0.43
C ARG A 95 -8.51 0.93 0.64
N ASP A 96 -7.54 1.83 0.78
CA ASP A 96 -7.79 3.25 1.02
C ASP A 96 -8.65 3.88 -0.09
N PHE A 97 -8.49 3.46 -1.35
CA PHE A 97 -9.32 3.90 -2.48
C PHE A 97 -10.29 2.83 -3.01
N ALA A 98 -10.61 1.84 -2.16
CA ALA A 98 -11.60 0.79 -2.38
C ALA A 98 -11.37 -0.13 -3.58
N ALA A 99 -10.14 -0.25 -4.10
CA ALA A 99 -9.87 -1.15 -5.21
C ALA A 99 -10.05 -2.63 -4.83
N ASN A 100 -10.57 -3.42 -5.77
CA ASN A 100 -10.81 -4.85 -5.58
C ASN A 100 -9.53 -5.60 -5.17
N PRO A 101 -9.53 -6.34 -4.03
CA PRO A 101 -8.41 -7.17 -3.62
C PRO A 101 -8.14 -8.35 -4.56
N GLU A 102 -9.15 -8.83 -5.28
CA GLU A 102 -9.02 -9.94 -6.23
C GLU A 102 -8.49 -9.45 -7.58
N ARG A 103 -7.22 -9.76 -7.86
CA ARG A 103 -6.50 -9.18 -9.00
C ARG A 103 -6.21 -10.18 -10.11
N LYS A 104 -6.17 -11.49 -9.82
CA LYS A 104 -5.95 -12.48 -10.87
C LYS A 104 -7.20 -12.64 -11.73
N LYS A 105 -6.97 -12.85 -13.03
CA LYS A 105 -8.03 -13.00 -14.04
C LYS A 105 -7.80 -14.27 -14.87
N GLY A 106 -8.86 -14.72 -15.54
CA GLY A 106 -8.85 -15.88 -16.44
C GLY A 106 -9.43 -17.15 -15.81
N PHE A 107 -9.29 -18.27 -16.50
CA PHE A 107 -9.78 -19.57 -16.04
C PHE A 107 -9.08 -19.95 -14.72
N PHE A 108 -9.87 -20.39 -13.73
CA PHE A 108 -9.47 -20.65 -12.34
C PHE A 108 -8.96 -19.45 -11.52
N ALA A 109 -9.40 -18.22 -11.83
CA ALA A 109 -9.01 -17.03 -11.06
C ALA A 109 -9.15 -17.17 -9.53
N PRO A 110 -10.26 -17.70 -8.97
CA PRO A 110 -10.41 -17.85 -7.52
C PRO A 110 -9.38 -18.78 -6.89
N LEU A 111 -9.04 -19.87 -7.58
CA LEU A 111 -8.03 -20.82 -7.10
C LEU A 111 -6.64 -20.19 -7.17
N LYS A 112 -6.32 -19.49 -8.26
CA LYS A 112 -5.03 -18.81 -8.43
C LYS A 112 -4.81 -17.72 -7.39
N GLU A 113 -5.87 -17.07 -6.91
CA GLU A 113 -5.79 -16.05 -5.86
C GLU A 113 -5.34 -16.66 -4.52
N GLN A 114 -5.72 -17.91 -4.26
CA GLN A 114 -5.41 -18.60 -3.01
C GLN A 114 -4.02 -19.25 -3.01
N VAL A 115 -3.56 -19.75 -4.17
CA VAL A 115 -2.34 -20.59 -4.23
C VAL A 115 -1.20 -19.98 -5.04
N GLY A 116 -1.48 -19.01 -5.90
CA GLY A 116 -0.51 -18.44 -6.83
C GLY A 116 0.22 -17.23 -6.23
N PRO A 117 1.54 -17.07 -6.47
CA PRO A 117 2.25 -15.87 -6.05
C PRO A 117 1.72 -14.64 -6.80
N TYR A 118 1.67 -13.49 -6.13
CA TYR A 118 1.35 -12.22 -6.78
C TYR A 118 2.51 -11.73 -7.62
N GLU A 119 2.20 -11.31 -8.85
CA GLU A 119 3.18 -10.78 -9.79
C GLU A 119 2.81 -9.35 -10.19
N GLY A 120 3.78 -8.58 -10.69
CA GLY A 120 3.54 -7.20 -11.14
C GLY A 120 2.45 -7.08 -12.22
N LYS A 121 2.25 -8.12 -13.05
CA LYS A 121 1.18 -8.15 -14.06
C LYS A 121 -0.22 -8.07 -13.45
N ASP A 122 -0.40 -8.62 -12.25
CA ASP A 122 -1.69 -8.63 -11.54
C ASP A 122 -2.10 -7.19 -11.14
N TYR A 123 -1.11 -6.31 -10.95
CA TYR A 123 -1.31 -4.90 -10.59
C TYR A 123 -1.40 -3.95 -11.80
N ARG A 124 -1.25 -4.44 -13.03
CA ARG A 124 -1.16 -3.59 -14.23
C ARG A 124 -2.33 -2.61 -14.36
N ARG A 125 -3.57 -3.09 -14.11
CA ARG A 125 -4.79 -2.27 -14.21
C ARG A 125 -4.89 -1.24 -13.08
N ILE A 126 -4.41 -1.60 -11.89
CA ILE A 126 -4.36 -0.69 -10.75
C ILE A 126 -3.43 0.47 -11.08
N VAL A 127 -2.18 0.15 -11.44
CA VAL A 127 -1.15 1.14 -11.76
C VAL A 127 -1.57 2.02 -12.93
N SER A 128 -2.19 1.44 -13.97
CA SER A 128 -2.68 2.22 -15.12
C SER A 128 -3.95 3.02 -14.85
N GLY A 129 -4.64 2.79 -13.72
CA GLY A 129 -5.94 3.40 -13.43
C GLY A 129 -7.15 2.83 -14.15
N ALA A 130 -6.97 1.77 -14.95
CA ALA A 130 -8.07 1.15 -15.68
C ALA A 130 -9.06 0.41 -14.78
N TRP A 131 -8.70 0.17 -13.52
CA TRP A 131 -9.56 -0.47 -12.52
C TRP A 131 -10.84 0.31 -12.22
N GLU A 132 -10.82 1.66 -12.32
CA GLU A 132 -12.00 2.50 -12.08
C GLU A 132 -13.16 2.15 -13.03
N GLN A 133 -12.84 1.82 -14.29
CA GLN A 133 -13.85 1.46 -15.30
C GLN A 133 -14.47 0.09 -15.03
N GLU A 134 -13.70 -0.82 -14.43
CA GLU A 134 -14.16 -2.17 -14.10
C GLU A 134 -15.10 -2.14 -12.89
N GLU A 135 -14.83 -1.28 -11.89
CA GLU A 135 -15.76 -1.07 -10.78
C GLU A 135 -17.08 -0.43 -11.21
N ILE A 136 -17.03 0.58 -12.09
CA ILE A 136 -18.24 1.19 -12.65
C ILE A 136 -19.07 0.13 -13.37
N ARG A 137 -18.42 -0.74 -14.15
CA ARG A 137 -19.09 -1.84 -14.85
C ARG A 137 -19.71 -2.86 -13.90
N LEU A 138 -19.03 -3.20 -12.80
CA LEU A 138 -19.54 -4.15 -11.81
C LEU A 138 -20.69 -3.58 -10.96
N ARG A 139 -20.83 -2.25 -10.83
CA ARG A 139 -21.97 -1.61 -10.16
C ARG A 139 -23.22 -1.47 -11.03
N LEU A 140 -23.10 -1.68 -12.34
CA LEU A 140 -24.18 -1.55 -13.32
C LEU A 140 -24.79 -2.89 -13.75
N VAL A 141 -24.27 -4.01 -13.24
CA VAL A 141 -24.75 -5.38 -13.45
C VAL A 141 -25.27 -5.91 -12.13
#